data_AF-A0A7V3ZUK2-F1
#
_entry.id   AF-A0A7V3ZUK2-F1
#
_cell.length_a   1.000
_cell.length_b   1.000
_cell.length_c   1.000
_cell.angle_alpha   90.00
_cell.angle_beta   90.00
_cell.angle_gamma   90.00
#
_symmetry.space_group_name_H-M   'P 1'
#
loop_
_entity.id
_entity.type
_entity.pdbx_description
1 polymer ?
#
loop_
_entity_poly.entity_id
_entity_poly.type
_entity_poly.pdbx_seq_one_letter_code
_entity_poly.pdbx_strand_id
1 'polypeptide(L)'
;DKIYFKKINKIYEVVGILEYTGGQDDGFYFLPLKEVQRIFSKESLITAIGIKVKNLEKMEEVIKKLEEIPDLQVVTMTQVLGTILNLIGQANSLIYTVIILALLISSLGVINTMLISVYERRREIGLLKIIGAKNVHIIIIIFLETLIIVFTGSLLGTFLTVSGNKLIESFIKKIVSHSPKKIEFIFDWQLMGIIFLYALIISILASSYPILKAINLRPMETIRSSDE
;
A
#
# COMPACT_ATOMS: atom_id res chain seq x y z
N ASP A 1 -39.90 12.22 -6.73
CA ASP A 1 -38.95 13.21 -6.16
C ASP A 1 -38.46 14.20 -7.20
N LYS A 2 -38.25 15.47 -6.82
CA LYS A 2 -37.75 16.53 -7.71
C LYS A 2 -36.41 17.08 -7.19
N ILE A 3 -35.45 17.27 -8.09
CA ILE A 3 -34.12 17.82 -7.76
C ILE A 3 -33.99 19.18 -8.45
N TYR A 4 -33.64 20.20 -7.66
CA TYR A 4 -33.32 21.54 -8.16
C TYR A 4 -31.81 21.66 -8.39
N PHE A 5 -31.42 21.94 -9.63
CA PHE A 5 -30.02 22.16 -9.98
C PHE A 5 -29.70 23.65 -9.97
N LYS A 6 -29.10 24.12 -8.87
CA LYS A 6 -28.76 25.55 -8.66
C LYS A 6 -27.92 26.16 -9.80
N LYS A 7 -27.01 25.39 -10.40
CA LYS A 7 -26.12 25.88 -11.47
C LYS A 7 -26.84 26.17 -12.80
N ILE A 8 -27.94 25.46 -13.08
CA ILE A 8 -28.70 25.57 -14.33
C ILE A 8 -30.12 26.10 -14.11
N ASN A 9 -30.43 26.50 -12.87
CA ASN A 9 -31.71 27.06 -12.44
C ASN A 9 -32.94 26.30 -12.96
N LYS A 10 -32.89 24.96 -12.94
CA LYS A 10 -33.96 24.09 -13.43
C LYS A 10 -34.29 23.00 -12.41
N ILE A 11 -35.53 22.54 -12.45
CA ILE A 11 -36.05 21.44 -11.63
C ILE A 11 -36.28 20.24 -12.54
N TYR A 12 -35.75 19.08 -12.17
CA TYR A 12 -36.00 17.81 -12.85
C TYR A 12 -36.70 16.83 -11.93
N GLU A 13 -37.51 15.96 -12.52
CA GLU A 13 -38.11 14.83 -11.83
C GLU A 13 -37.18 13.61 -11.90
N VAL A 14 -37.02 12.92 -10.77
CA VAL A 14 -36.19 11.72 -10.66
C VAL A 14 -37.01 10.53 -11.15
N VAL A 15 -36.57 9.93 -12.27
CA VAL A 15 -37.23 8.76 -12.87
C VAL A 15 -36.63 7.45 -12.36
N GLY A 16 -35.38 7.45 -11.90
CA GLY A 16 -34.71 6.28 -11.36
C GLY A 16 -33.40 6.65 -10.66
N ILE A 17 -32.97 5.74 -9.78
CA ILE A 17 -31.70 5.84 -9.06
C ILE A 17 -30.93 4.57 -9.40
N LEU A 18 -29.71 4.71 -9.92
CA LEU A 18 -28.83 3.60 -10.22
C LEU A 18 -28.22 3.04 -8.93
N GLU A 19 -27.93 1.74 -8.92
CA GLU A 19 -27.21 1.12 -7.82
C GLU A 19 -25.80 1.69 -7.70
N TYR A 20 -25.31 1.78 -6.47
CA TYR A 20 -23.97 2.29 -6.18
C TYR A 20 -22.92 1.31 -6.69
N THR A 21 -22.09 1.75 -7.63
CA THR A 21 -21.07 0.91 -8.30
C THR A 21 -19.66 1.11 -7.75
N GLY A 22 -19.44 2.12 -6.91
CA GLY A 22 -18.11 2.57 -6.46
C GLY A 22 -17.31 3.34 -7.53
N GLY A 23 -17.88 3.52 -8.73
CA GLY A 23 -17.24 4.15 -9.88
C GLY A 23 -17.39 5.68 -9.89
N GLN A 24 -16.78 6.32 -10.90
CA GLN A 24 -16.97 7.76 -11.14
C GLN A 24 -18.42 8.12 -11.47
N ASP A 25 -19.18 7.15 -11.98
CA ASP A 25 -20.56 7.34 -12.42
C ASP A 25 -21.55 7.56 -11.26
N ASP A 26 -21.20 7.16 -10.04
CA ASP A 26 -22.05 7.36 -8.85
C ASP A 26 -22.23 8.85 -8.49
N GLY A 27 -21.37 9.72 -9.03
CA GLY A 27 -21.47 11.17 -8.87
C GLY A 27 -22.23 11.87 -10.01
N PHE A 28 -22.61 11.16 -11.06
CA PHE A 28 -23.21 11.74 -12.26
C PHE A 28 -24.74 11.73 -12.23
N TYR A 29 -25.31 12.71 -12.94
CA TYR A 29 -26.73 12.79 -13.23
C TYR A 29 -26.94 12.47 -14.71
N PHE A 30 -27.83 11.53 -14.98
CA PHE A 30 -28.19 11.13 -16.34
C PHE A 30 -29.42 11.90 -16.80
N LEU A 31 -29.30 12.61 -17.92
CA LEU A 31 -30.35 13.42 -18.53
C LEU A 31 -30.46 13.06 -20.03
N PRO A 32 -31.63 13.23 -20.66
CA PRO A 32 -31.77 13.04 -22.09
C PRO A 32 -30.81 13.95 -22.88
N LEU A 33 -30.13 13.39 -23.90
CA LEU A 33 -29.11 14.10 -24.68
C LEU A 33 -29.57 15.47 -25.20
N LYS A 34 -30.80 15.55 -25.73
CA LYS A 34 -31.38 16.80 -26.25
C LYS A 34 -31.46 17.89 -25.18
N GLU A 35 -31.82 17.51 -23.96
CA GLU A 35 -31.92 18.48 -22.85
C GLU A 35 -30.54 18.95 -22.43
N VAL A 36 -29.54 18.04 -22.36
CA VAL A 36 -28.15 18.39 -22.08
C VAL A 36 -27.60 19.35 -23.14
N GLN A 37 -27.80 19.06 -24.43
CA GLN A 37 -27.36 19.92 -25.53
C GLN A 37 -27.98 21.32 -25.44
N ARG A 38 -29.26 21.42 -25.07
CA ARG A 38 -29.96 22.69 -24.89
C ARG A 38 -29.45 23.48 -23.68
N ILE A 39 -29.17 22.82 -22.56
CA ILE A 39 -28.62 23.46 -21.35
C ILE A 39 -27.25 24.10 -21.63
N PHE A 40 -26.40 23.41 -22.39
CA PHE A 40 -25.03 23.86 -22.68
C PHE A 40 -24.90 24.66 -23.98
N SER A 41 -26.00 24.93 -24.69
CA SER A 41 -26.01 25.60 -26.00
C SER A 41 -25.07 24.94 -27.02
N LYS A 42 -25.02 23.60 -27.01
CA LYS A 42 -24.17 22.76 -27.88
C LYS A 42 -25.06 21.88 -28.75
N GLU A 43 -26.00 22.51 -29.45
CA GLU A 43 -26.92 21.80 -30.34
C GLU A 43 -26.16 21.10 -31.46
N SER A 44 -26.52 19.83 -31.72
CA SER A 44 -25.88 18.95 -32.72
C SER A 44 -24.42 18.55 -32.45
N LEU A 45 -23.84 18.91 -31.30
CA LEU A 45 -22.48 18.49 -30.92
C LEU A 45 -22.53 17.31 -29.95
N ILE A 46 -21.60 16.37 -30.12
CA ILE A 46 -21.45 15.18 -29.30
C ILE A 46 -20.00 15.07 -28.86
N THR A 47 -19.78 14.78 -27.58
CA THR A 47 -18.44 14.61 -27.01
C THR A 47 -17.88 13.21 -27.28
N ALA A 48 -18.72 12.18 -27.15
CA ALA A 48 -18.32 10.79 -27.31
C ALA A 48 -19.50 9.93 -27.77
N ILE A 49 -19.20 8.86 -28.51
CA ILE A 49 -20.16 7.85 -28.95
C ILE A 49 -19.73 6.50 -28.39
N GLY A 50 -20.57 5.89 -27.55
CA GLY A 50 -20.34 4.55 -27.05
C GLY A 50 -20.83 3.49 -28.04
N ILE A 51 -19.92 2.67 -28.56
CA ILE A 51 -20.24 1.58 -29.49
C ILE A 51 -20.02 0.25 -28.78
N LYS A 52 -21.08 -0.58 -28.71
CA LYS A 52 -20.99 -1.96 -28.19
C LYS A 52 -20.96 -2.95 -29.34
N VAL A 53 -19.81 -3.57 -29.57
CA VAL A 53 -19.64 -4.61 -30.59
C VAL A 53 -20.17 -5.94 -30.06
N LYS A 54 -21.07 -6.60 -30.79
CA LYS A 54 -21.69 -7.88 -30.37
C LYS A 54 -20.78 -9.09 -30.58
N ASN A 55 -19.97 -9.10 -31.64
CA ASN A 55 -19.02 -10.17 -31.93
C ASN A 55 -17.59 -9.65 -31.75
N LEU A 56 -16.86 -10.22 -30.80
CA LEU A 56 -15.49 -9.84 -30.46
C LEU A 56 -14.50 -10.10 -31.60
N GLU A 57 -14.74 -11.10 -32.45
CA GLU A 57 -13.84 -11.44 -33.58
C GLU A 57 -13.77 -10.33 -34.62
N LYS A 58 -14.82 -9.51 -34.73
CA LYS A 58 -14.89 -8.38 -35.66
C LYS A 58 -14.41 -7.07 -35.04
N MET A 59 -13.95 -7.08 -33.79
CA MET A 59 -13.60 -5.86 -33.07
C MET A 59 -12.44 -5.13 -33.75
N GLU A 60 -11.39 -5.84 -34.18
CA GLU A 60 -10.24 -5.22 -34.88
C GLU A 60 -10.64 -4.61 -36.22
N GLU A 61 -11.50 -5.29 -37.00
CA GLU A 61 -11.99 -4.77 -38.28
C GLU A 61 -12.81 -3.49 -38.08
N VAL A 62 -13.65 -3.45 -37.04
CA VAL A 62 -14.45 -2.27 -36.69
C VAL A 62 -13.57 -1.12 -36.23
N ILE A 63 -12.56 -1.38 -35.39
CA ILE A 63 -11.61 -0.34 -34.94
C ILE A 63 -10.91 0.28 -36.15
N LYS A 64 -10.36 -0.56 -37.04
CA LYS A 64 -9.65 -0.09 -38.23
C LYS A 64 -10.51 0.79 -39.14
N LYS A 65 -11.77 0.39 -39.38
CA LYS A 65 -12.72 1.19 -40.16
C LYS A 65 -13.07 2.53 -39.52
N LEU A 66 -13.10 2.59 -38.19
CA LEU A 66 -13.38 3.83 -37.46
C LEU A 66 -12.14 4.75 -37.44
N GLU A 67 -10.94 4.20 -37.36
CA GLU A 67 -9.68 4.96 -37.41
C GLU A 67 -9.41 5.61 -38.78
N GLU A 68 -10.03 5.09 -39.86
CA GLU A 68 -9.95 5.70 -41.20
C GLU A 68 -10.71 7.04 -41.32
N ILE A 69 -11.60 7.36 -40.36
CA ILE A 69 -12.36 8.61 -40.37
C ILE A 69 -11.47 9.73 -39.80
N PRO A 70 -11.21 10.81 -40.57
CA PRO A 70 -10.40 11.93 -40.09
C PRO A 70 -11.06 12.60 -38.88
N ASP A 71 -10.24 13.08 -37.94
CA ASP A 71 -10.65 13.70 -36.67
C ASP A 71 -11.42 12.78 -35.68
N LEU A 72 -11.46 11.46 -35.91
CA LEU A 72 -12.05 10.50 -34.98
C LEU A 72 -10.98 9.78 -34.14
N GLN A 73 -11.01 10.00 -32.82
CA GLN A 73 -10.19 9.21 -31.89
C GLN A 73 -10.97 7.99 -31.39
N VAL A 74 -10.53 6.80 -31.79
CA VAL A 74 -11.10 5.54 -31.32
C VAL A 74 -10.39 5.11 -30.05
N VAL A 75 -11.12 5.05 -28.94
CA VAL A 75 -10.59 4.59 -27.65
C VAL A 75 -11.33 3.31 -27.24
N THR A 76 -10.60 2.21 -27.14
CA THR A 76 -11.16 0.93 -26.72
C THR A 76 -11.15 0.79 -25.20
N MET A 77 -12.11 0.04 -24.65
CA MET A 77 -12.10 -0.27 -23.21
C MET A 77 -10.87 -1.08 -22.80
N THR A 78 -10.28 -1.87 -23.72
CA THR A 78 -9.02 -2.59 -23.47
C THR A 78 -7.84 -1.64 -23.31
N GLN A 79 -7.75 -0.57 -24.12
CA GLN A 79 -6.71 0.46 -23.96
C GLN A 79 -6.88 1.26 -22.67
N VAL A 80 -8.13 1.62 -22.30
CA VAL A 80 -8.41 2.29 -21.03
C VAL A 80 -7.99 1.40 -19.86
N LEU A 81 -8.39 0.12 -19.88
CA LEU A 81 -8.02 -0.85 -18.85
C LEU A 81 -6.49 -1.03 -18.78
N GLY A 82 -5.81 -1.18 -19.91
CA GLY A 82 -4.35 -1.28 -19.95
C GLY A 82 -3.65 -0.05 -19.39
N THR A 83 -4.17 1.14 -19.68
CA THR A 83 -3.65 2.41 -19.12
C THR A 83 -3.83 2.45 -17.60
N ILE A 84 -5.01 2.07 -17.10
CA ILE A 84 -5.29 1.99 -15.65
C ILE A 84 -4.35 0.98 -14.97
N LEU A 85 -4.20 -0.22 -15.55
CA LEU A 85 -3.32 -1.26 -15.01
C LEU A 85 -1.85 -0.81 -14.99
N ASN A 86 -1.41 -0.10 -16.02
CA ASN A 86 -0.06 0.48 -16.07
C ASN A 86 0.15 1.55 -14.99
N LEU A 87 -0.85 2.42 -14.77
CA LEU A 87 -0.79 3.43 -13.70
C LEU A 87 -0.75 2.77 -12.32
N ILE A 88 -1.57 1.74 -12.08
CA ILE A 88 -1.54 0.95 -10.84
C ILE A 88 -0.17 0.27 -10.67
N GLY A 89 0.36 -0.33 -11.73
CA GLY A 89 1.67 -0.99 -11.72
C GLY A 89 2.81 -0.02 -11.37
N GLN A 90 2.80 1.17 -11.97
CA GLN A 90 3.79 2.23 -11.66
C GLN A 90 3.67 2.71 -10.22
N ALA A 91 2.44 2.96 -9.73
CA ALA A 91 2.20 3.33 -8.34
C ALA A 91 2.70 2.25 -7.37
N ASN A 92 2.40 0.97 -7.65
CA ASN A 92 2.89 -0.15 -6.86
C ASN A 92 4.42 -0.24 -6.86
N SER A 93 5.07 -0.02 -8.01
CA SER A 93 6.54 -0.02 -8.09
C SER A 93 7.17 1.04 -7.17
N LEU A 94 6.59 2.24 -7.11
CA LEU A 94 7.06 3.29 -6.21
C LEU A 94 6.86 2.88 -4.74
N ILE A 95 5.69 2.34 -4.40
CA ILE A 95 5.38 1.85 -3.05
C ILE A 95 6.36 0.75 -2.63
N TYR A 96 6.61 -0.25 -3.49
CA TYR A 96 7.56 -1.33 -3.19
C TYR A 96 8.98 -0.82 -2.99
N THR A 97 9.40 0.20 -3.74
CA THR A 97 10.71 0.82 -3.55
C THR A 97 10.81 1.45 -2.16
N VAL A 98 9.79 2.18 -1.73
CA VAL A 98 9.74 2.78 -0.39
C VAL A 98 9.70 1.69 0.70
N ILE A 99 8.96 0.61 0.49
CA ILE A 99 8.92 -0.54 1.42
C ILE A 99 10.31 -1.15 1.59
N ILE A 100 11.03 -1.39 0.49
CA ILE A 100 12.40 -1.95 0.55
C ILE A 100 13.33 -1.02 1.34
N LEU A 101 13.27 0.29 1.09
CA LEU A 101 14.06 1.27 1.83
C LEU A 101 13.70 1.29 3.33
N ALA A 102 12.40 1.25 3.65
CA ALA A 102 11.93 1.21 5.03
C ALA A 102 12.41 -0.06 5.76
N LEU A 103 12.38 -1.22 5.08
CA LEU A 103 12.90 -2.47 5.61
C LEU A 103 14.41 -2.40 5.86
N LEU A 104 15.18 -1.82 4.96
CA LEU A 104 16.62 -1.63 5.14
C LEU A 104 16.92 -0.74 6.35
N ILE A 105 16.28 0.44 6.44
CA ILE A 105 16.45 1.37 7.57
C ILE A 105 16.04 0.71 8.89
N SER A 106 14.91 -0.01 8.90
CA SER A 106 14.44 -0.75 10.07
C SER A 106 15.43 -1.83 10.51
N SER A 107 15.98 -2.60 9.56
CA SER A 107 16.97 -3.64 9.85
C SER A 107 18.26 -3.08 10.47
N LEU A 108 18.72 -1.93 9.99
CA LEU A 108 19.86 -1.22 10.58
C LEU A 108 19.55 -0.74 12.01
N GLY A 109 18.32 -0.28 12.24
CA GLY A 109 17.84 0.05 13.59
C GLY A 109 17.93 -1.15 14.54
N VAL A 110 17.42 -2.31 14.12
CA VAL A 110 17.50 -3.56 14.90
C VAL A 110 18.96 -3.95 15.17
N ILE A 111 19.84 -3.88 14.17
CA ILE A 111 21.27 -4.16 14.33
C ILE A 111 21.87 -3.25 15.39
N ASN A 112 21.63 -1.94 15.29
CA ASN A 112 22.23 -0.96 16.19
C ASN A 112 21.75 -1.16 17.63
N THR A 113 20.46 -1.34 17.84
CA THR A 113 19.89 -1.62 19.17
C THR A 113 20.46 -2.91 19.76
N MET A 114 20.55 -3.98 18.96
CA MET A 114 21.11 -5.26 19.41
C MET A 114 22.59 -5.17 19.72
N LEU A 115 23.36 -4.43 18.92
CA LEU A 115 24.77 -4.19 19.21
C LEU A 115 24.90 -3.51 20.57
N ILE A 116 24.18 -2.41 20.81
CA ILE A 116 24.22 -1.68 22.09
C ILE A 116 23.87 -2.61 23.26
N SER A 117 22.77 -3.38 23.16
CA SER A 117 22.39 -4.38 24.19
C SER A 117 23.51 -5.38 24.46
N VAL A 118 24.14 -5.93 23.41
CA VAL A 118 25.29 -6.84 23.55
C VAL A 118 26.49 -6.15 24.19
N TYR A 119 26.77 -4.88 23.86
CA TYR A 119 27.87 -4.10 24.42
C TYR A 119 27.69 -3.84 25.92
N GLU A 120 26.49 -3.46 26.34
CA GLU A 120 26.16 -3.22 27.75
C GLU A 120 26.24 -4.51 28.58
N ARG A 121 25.81 -5.63 28.00
CA ARG A 121 25.74 -6.94 28.68
C ARG A 121 26.99 -7.81 28.47
N ARG A 122 28.09 -7.25 27.94
CA ARG A 122 29.33 -8.02 27.67
C ARG A 122 29.87 -8.77 28.88
N ARG A 123 29.85 -8.12 30.05
CA ARG A 123 30.36 -8.71 31.30
C ARG A 123 29.52 -9.91 31.73
N GLU A 124 28.20 -9.81 31.62
CA GLU A 124 27.27 -10.92 31.90
C GLU A 124 27.54 -12.10 30.95
N ILE A 125 27.67 -11.83 29.65
CA ILE A 125 27.97 -12.86 28.64
C ILE A 125 29.34 -13.51 28.89
N GLY A 126 30.35 -12.72 29.28
CA GLY A 126 31.68 -13.22 29.66
C GLY A 126 31.64 -14.14 30.88
N LEU A 127 30.91 -13.75 31.93
CA LEU A 127 30.71 -14.56 33.13
C LEU A 127 29.98 -15.87 32.81
N LEU A 128 28.93 -15.82 31.99
CA LEU A 128 28.20 -17.02 31.53
C LEU A 128 29.12 -18.01 30.81
N LYS A 129 30.04 -17.53 29.97
CA LYS A 129 31.02 -18.41 29.30
C LYS A 129 32.01 -19.04 30.28
N ILE A 130 32.43 -18.30 31.31
CA ILE A 130 33.39 -18.79 32.32
C ILE A 130 32.77 -19.93 33.13
N ILE A 131 31.48 -19.84 33.48
CA ILE A 131 30.76 -20.91 34.19
C ILE A 131 30.36 -22.08 33.26
N GLY A 132 30.78 -22.06 31.99
CA GLY A 132 30.60 -23.17 31.04
C GLY A 132 29.41 -23.05 30.10
N ALA A 133 28.76 -21.88 29.97
CA ALA A 133 27.69 -21.71 28.98
C ALA A 133 28.24 -21.86 27.55
N LYS A 134 27.58 -22.70 26.76
CA LYS A 134 27.89 -22.89 25.34
C LYS A 134 27.45 -21.67 24.53
N ASN A 135 28.11 -21.44 23.40
CA ASN A 135 27.74 -20.38 22.44
C ASN A 135 26.26 -20.45 22.04
N VAL A 136 25.70 -21.67 21.94
CA VAL A 136 24.29 -21.91 21.62
C VAL A 136 23.33 -21.27 22.63
N HIS A 137 23.66 -21.28 23.92
CA HIS A 137 22.81 -20.65 24.94
C HIS A 137 22.74 -19.13 24.75
N ILE A 138 23.87 -18.50 24.42
CA ILE A 138 23.94 -17.06 24.16
C ILE A 138 23.16 -16.71 22.88
N ILE A 139 23.28 -17.54 21.84
CA ILE A 139 22.50 -17.39 20.60
C ILE A 139 21.00 -17.40 20.91
N ILE A 140 20.53 -18.39 21.68
CA ILE A 140 19.11 -18.54 22.02
C ILE A 140 18.60 -17.32 22.79
N ILE A 141 19.37 -16.81 23.75
CA ILE A 141 18.98 -15.63 24.53
C ILE A 141 18.79 -14.41 23.62
N ILE A 142 19.79 -14.10 22.77
CA ILE A 142 19.73 -12.94 21.87
C ILE A 142 18.63 -13.12 20.81
N PHE A 143 18.43 -14.35 20.34
CA PHE A 143 17.37 -14.67 19.40
C PHE A 143 15.98 -14.44 20.00
N LEU A 144 15.75 -14.88 21.24
CA LEU A 144 14.50 -14.65 21.96
C LEU A 144 14.26 -13.17 22.23
N GLU A 145 15.30 -12.41 22.59
CA GLU A 145 15.21 -10.96 22.76
C GLU A 145 14.80 -10.26 21.45
N THR A 146 15.42 -10.67 20.34
CA THR A 146 15.05 -10.18 19.00
C THR A 146 13.60 -10.53 18.67
N LEU A 147 13.19 -11.77 18.93
CA LEU A 147 11.84 -12.24 18.63
C LEU A 147 10.77 -11.46 19.41
N ILE A 148 11.02 -11.15 20.68
CA ILE A 148 10.12 -10.34 21.51
C ILE A 148 9.99 -8.92 20.94
N ILE A 149 11.09 -8.30 20.54
CA ILE A 149 11.08 -6.94 19.95
C ILE A 149 10.31 -6.92 18.63
N VAL A 150 10.53 -7.90 17.76
CA VAL A 150 9.84 -7.99 16.47
C VAL A 150 8.36 -8.27 16.66
N PHE A 151 8.02 -9.18 17.57
CA PHE A 151 6.63 -9.52 17.86
C PHE A 151 5.86 -8.32 18.42
N THR A 152 6.41 -7.65 19.43
CA THR A 152 5.78 -6.47 20.04
C THR A 152 5.70 -5.29 19.07
N GLY A 153 6.77 -5.03 18.29
CA GLY A 153 6.78 -4.00 17.26
C GLY A 153 5.76 -4.25 16.16
N SER A 154 5.63 -5.50 15.69
CA SER A 154 4.65 -5.87 14.66
C SER A 154 3.21 -5.75 15.16
N LEU A 155 2.96 -6.14 16.42
CA LEU A 155 1.65 -6.02 17.05
C LEU A 155 1.24 -4.55 17.20
N LEU A 156 2.15 -3.70 17.69
CA LEU A 156 1.93 -2.26 17.81
C LEU A 156 1.75 -1.59 16.45
N GLY A 157 2.57 -1.94 15.46
CA GLY A 157 2.46 -1.41 14.09
C GLY A 157 1.12 -1.77 13.44
N THR A 158 0.67 -3.02 13.62
CA THR A 158 -0.66 -3.47 13.16
C THR A 158 -1.76 -2.66 13.82
N PHE A 159 -1.70 -2.52 15.15
CA PHE A 159 -2.69 -1.76 15.91
C PHE A 159 -2.77 -0.29 15.48
N LEU A 160 -1.61 0.36 15.26
CA LEU A 160 -1.52 1.73 14.77
C LEU A 160 -2.08 1.86 13.35
N THR A 161 -1.82 0.89 12.48
CA THR A 161 -2.34 0.88 11.11
C THR A 161 -3.86 0.79 11.09
N VAL A 162 -4.43 -0.15 11.86
CA VAL A 162 -5.89 -0.35 11.95
C VAL A 162 -6.56 0.87 12.58
N SER A 163 -6.01 1.40 13.67
CA SER A 163 -6.58 2.56 14.37
C SER A 163 -6.43 3.86 13.58
N GLY A 164 -5.32 4.01 12.84
CA GLY A 164 -5.01 5.19 12.04
C GLY A 164 -5.75 5.27 10.71
N ASN A 165 -6.38 4.18 10.26
CA ASN A 165 -7.04 4.12 8.95
C ASN A 165 -8.06 5.25 8.73
N LYS A 166 -8.89 5.58 9.73
CA LYS A 166 -9.88 6.67 9.63
C LYS A 166 -9.23 8.05 9.44
N LEU A 167 -8.06 8.27 10.05
CA LEU A 167 -7.33 9.53 9.90
C LEU A 167 -6.75 9.65 8.50
N ILE A 168 -6.18 8.56 7.98
CA ILE A 168 -5.64 8.49 6.61
C ILE A 168 -6.76 8.72 5.59
N GLU A 169 -7.91 8.06 5.76
CA GLU A 169 -9.08 8.22 4.89
C GLU A 169 -9.56 9.69 4.87
N SER A 170 -9.67 10.32 6.04
CA SER A 170 -10.06 11.73 6.17
C SER A 170 -9.06 12.67 5.50
N PHE A 171 -7.77 12.39 5.63
CA PHE A 171 -6.71 13.20 5.02
C PHE A 171 -6.73 13.11 3.48
N ILE A 172 -6.89 11.90 2.93
CA ILE A 172 -6.98 11.68 1.48
C ILE A 172 -8.22 12.37 0.90
N LYS A 173 -9.38 12.26 1.56
CA LYS A 173 -10.62 12.92 1.11
C LYS A 173 -10.50 14.44 1.03
N LYS A 174 -9.68 15.07 1.89
CA LYS A 174 -9.43 16.52 1.84
C LYS A 174 -8.54 16.93 0.67
N ILE A 175 -7.58 16.10 0.29
CA ILE A 175 -6.64 16.40 -0.81
C ILE A 175 -7.27 16.08 -2.17
N VAL A 176 -8.08 15.02 -2.26
CA VAL A 176 -8.67 14.53 -3.51
C VAL A 176 -10.18 14.72 -3.48
N SER A 177 -10.67 15.88 -3.95
CA SER A 177 -12.08 16.25 -3.91
C SER A 177 -13.03 15.37 -4.75
N HIS A 178 -12.49 14.52 -5.64
CA HIS A 178 -13.26 13.59 -6.50
C HIS A 178 -12.93 12.12 -6.22
N SER A 179 -12.38 11.80 -5.04
CA SER A 179 -12.14 10.41 -4.64
C SER A 179 -13.47 9.67 -4.43
N PRO A 180 -13.56 8.35 -4.72
CA PRO A 180 -14.70 7.52 -4.34
C PRO A 180 -15.05 7.74 -2.85
N LYS A 181 -16.35 7.88 -2.54
CA LYS A 181 -16.84 8.19 -1.18
C LYS A 181 -16.44 7.13 -0.15
N LYS A 182 -16.14 5.91 -0.59
CA LYS A 182 -15.59 4.81 0.21
C LYS A 182 -14.25 4.37 -0.35
N ILE A 183 -13.18 4.66 0.37
CA ILE A 183 -11.95 3.88 0.27
C ILE A 183 -12.20 2.70 1.20
N GLU A 184 -12.65 1.57 0.67
CA GLU A 184 -12.83 0.38 1.50
C GLU A 184 -11.45 -0.15 1.88
N PHE A 185 -11.08 0.04 3.15
CA PHE A 185 -9.89 -0.56 3.72
C PHE A 185 -10.16 -2.06 3.86
N ILE A 186 -9.64 -2.83 2.91
CA ILE A 186 -9.74 -4.28 2.92
C ILE A 186 -8.61 -4.79 3.84
N PHE A 187 -8.99 -5.25 5.03
CA PHE A 187 -8.05 -5.87 5.94
C PHE A 187 -7.85 -7.33 5.57
N ASP A 188 -6.76 -7.61 4.86
CA ASP A 188 -6.39 -8.95 4.47
C ASP A 188 -5.47 -9.59 5.53
N TRP A 189 -6.01 -10.58 6.25
CA TRP A 189 -5.27 -11.31 7.27
C TRP A 189 -4.11 -12.14 6.70
N GLN A 190 -4.24 -12.60 5.45
CA GLN A 190 -3.18 -13.37 4.77
C GLN A 190 -2.00 -12.46 4.46
N LEU A 191 -2.25 -11.27 3.90
CA LEU A 191 -1.19 -10.29 3.64
C LEU A 191 -0.48 -9.87 4.94
N MET A 192 -1.22 -9.67 6.02
CA MET A 192 -0.62 -9.34 7.32
C MET A 192 0.29 -10.47 7.83
N GLY A 193 -0.14 -11.73 7.71
CA GLY A 193 0.67 -12.89 8.06
C GLY A 193 1.96 -12.98 7.23
N ILE A 194 1.88 -12.70 5.93
CA ILE A 194 3.04 -12.67 5.04
C ILE A 194 4.01 -11.56 5.46
N ILE A 195 3.52 -10.35 5.71
CA ILE A 195 4.36 -9.21 6.13
C ILE A 195 5.04 -9.49 7.48
N PHE A 196 4.32 -10.09 8.43
CA PHE A 196 4.87 -10.51 9.71
C PHE A 196 6.01 -11.52 9.53
N LEU A 197 5.82 -12.52 8.68
CA LEU A 197 6.83 -13.53 8.38
C LEU A 197 8.08 -12.89 7.73
N TYR A 198 7.88 -11.96 6.78
CA TYR A 198 8.96 -11.20 6.17
C TYR A 198 9.75 -10.37 7.20
N ALA A 199 9.05 -9.66 8.08
CA ALA A 199 9.68 -8.88 9.15
C ALA A 199 10.53 -9.78 10.05
N LEU A 200 10.00 -10.94 10.44
CA LEU A 200 10.70 -11.92 11.26
C LEU A 200 11.97 -12.45 10.57
N ILE A 201 11.90 -12.79 9.28
CA ILE A 201 13.06 -13.23 8.50
C ILE A 201 14.13 -12.14 8.45
N ILE A 202 13.75 -10.90 8.10
CA ILE A 202 14.70 -9.78 7.99
C ILE A 202 15.34 -9.48 9.34
N SER A 203 14.59 -9.51 10.43
CA SER A 203 15.13 -9.24 11.76
C SER A 203 16.08 -10.34 12.26
N ILE A 204 15.87 -11.61 11.89
CA ILE A 204 16.82 -12.69 12.17
C ILE A 204 18.11 -12.51 11.39
N LEU A 205 18.01 -12.15 10.10
CA LEU A 205 19.18 -11.83 9.29
C LEU A 205 19.96 -10.64 9.86
N ALA A 206 19.23 -9.61 10.31
CA ALA A 206 19.81 -8.44 10.97
C ALA A 206 20.51 -8.81 12.29
N SER A 207 19.90 -9.63 13.15
CA SER A 207 20.47 -10.00 14.45
C SER A 207 21.63 -11.01 14.36
N SER A 208 21.83 -11.64 13.20
CA SER A 208 22.94 -12.57 12.96
C SER A 208 24.31 -11.91 13.18
N TYR A 209 24.48 -10.64 12.78
CA TYR A 209 25.74 -9.91 12.99
C TYR A 209 26.05 -9.63 14.48
N PRO A 210 25.14 -9.04 15.27
CA PRO A 210 25.30 -8.91 16.72
C PRO A 210 25.58 -10.24 17.43
N ILE A 211 24.89 -11.31 17.04
CA ILE A 211 25.08 -12.66 17.60
C ILE A 211 26.52 -13.14 17.39
N LEU A 212 27.05 -13.03 16.17
CA LEU A 212 28.44 -13.38 15.88
C LEU A 212 29.42 -12.56 16.73
N LYS A 213 29.11 -11.27 16.95
CA LYS A 213 29.93 -10.42 17.81
C LYS A 213 29.90 -10.88 19.27
N ALA A 214 28.74 -11.27 19.81
CA ALA A 214 28.58 -11.77 21.18
C ALA A 214 29.31 -13.10 21.42
N ILE A 215 29.23 -14.03 20.46
CA ILE A 215 29.89 -15.35 20.55
C ILE A 215 31.42 -15.21 20.53
N ASN A 216 31.94 -14.24 19.78
CA ASN A 216 33.39 -14.04 19.67
C ASN A 216 34.00 -13.22 20.81
N LEU A 217 33.20 -12.77 21.80
CA LEU A 217 33.72 -12.10 23.00
C LEU A 217 34.60 -13.07 23.81
N ARG A 218 35.87 -12.68 24.03
CA ARG A 218 36.85 -13.43 24.81
C ARG A 218 36.67 -13.12 26.31
N PRO A 219 36.48 -14.13 27.18
CA PRO A 219 36.23 -13.90 28.60
C PRO A 219 37.35 -13.16 29.36
N MET A 220 38.58 -13.26 28.85
CA MET A 220 39.76 -12.65 29.46
C MET A 220 39.84 -11.13 29.21
N GLU A 221 39.23 -10.62 28.13
CA GLU A 221 39.18 -9.17 27.83
C GLU A 221 38.20 -8.43 28.74
N THR A 222 37.14 -9.11 29.23
CA THR A 222 36.12 -8.50 30.09
C THR A 222 36.51 -8.30 31.55
N ILE A 223 37.60 -8.96 32.01
CA ILE A 223 38.12 -8.81 33.38
C ILE A 223 39.24 -7.76 33.43
N ARG A 224 39.97 -7.55 32.33
CA ARG A 224 41.09 -6.59 32.29
C ARG A 224 40.67 -5.13 32.08
N SER A 225 39.45 -4.89 31.64
CA SER A 225 38.91 -3.53 31.41
C SER A 225 38.32 -2.88 32.66
N SER A 226 38.48 -3.46 33.85
CA SER A 226 38.06 -2.88 35.13
C SER A 226 39.22 -2.29 35.95
N ASP A 227 40.44 -2.39 35.44
CA ASP A 227 41.65 -1.85 36.06
C ASP A 227 42.18 -0.57 35.35
N GLU A 228 41.46 -0.07 34.33
CA GLU A 228 41.60 1.25 33.70
C GLU A 228 40.29 2.03 33.83
#